data_AF-A0A941RZ24-F1
#
_entry.id   AF-A0A941RZ24-F1
#
_cell.length_a   1.000
_cell.length_b   1.000
_cell.length_c   1.000
_cell.angle_alpha   90.00
_cell.angle_beta   90.00
_cell.angle_gamma   90.00
#
_symmetry.space_group_name_H-M   'P 1'
#
loop_
_entity.id
_entity.type
_entity.pdbx_description
1 polymer ?
#
loop_
_entity_poly.entity_id
_entity_poly.type
_entity_poly.pdbx_seq_one_letter_code
_entity_poly.pdbx_strand_id
1 'polypeptide(L)'
;PMPAGQCLAEFRYETRQVELVREFLKRTRSELRMLRKVYVYRDRVQVLDVNGDWFEVIGIGYPDPDIIPILDAVNTAFNRETIHKETAEDYKEFLTGRRYTWALDRVM
;
A
#
# COMPACT_ATOMS: atom_id res chain seq x y z
N PRO A 1 15.80 10.38 0.83
CA PRO A 1 16.44 9.59 -0.25
C PRO A 1 15.47 8.53 -0.78
N MET A 2 15.14 8.54 -2.08
CA MET A 2 14.36 7.47 -2.68
C MET A 2 15.10 6.13 -2.47
N PRO A 3 14.39 5.03 -2.17
CA PRO A 3 15.02 3.71 -2.06
C PRO A 3 15.69 3.37 -3.39
N ALA A 4 16.84 2.68 -3.33
CA ALA A 4 17.61 2.30 -4.51
C ALA A 4 16.94 1.22 -5.39
N GLY A 5 15.68 0.87 -5.13
CA GLY A 5 14.91 -0.10 -5.91
C GLY A 5 14.25 0.55 -7.12
N GLN A 6 13.40 -0.23 -7.79
CA GLN A 6 12.69 0.18 -8.99
C GLN A 6 11.17 0.12 -8.79
N CYS A 7 10.44 1.02 -9.47
CA CYS A 7 9.00 0.85 -9.65
C CYS A 7 8.74 -0.32 -10.60
N LEU A 8 8.19 -1.42 -10.08
CA LEU A 8 7.89 -2.61 -10.88
C LEU A 8 6.54 -2.51 -11.60
N ALA A 9 5.59 -1.78 -11.01
CA ALA A 9 4.28 -1.57 -11.60
C ALA A 9 3.60 -0.31 -11.03
N GLU A 10 2.84 0.37 -11.89
CA GLU A 10 2.02 1.52 -11.56
C GLU A 10 0.54 1.22 -11.82
N PHE A 11 -0.33 1.69 -10.94
CA PHE A 11 -1.78 1.69 -11.12
C PHE A 11 -2.33 3.11 -10.94
N ARG A 12 -3.11 3.59 -11.90
CA ARG A 12 -3.80 4.89 -11.77
C ARG A 12 -5.20 4.63 -11.21
N TYR A 13 -5.40 5.08 -9.99
CA TYR A 13 -6.69 4.99 -9.30
C TYR A 13 -7.64 6.07 -9.81
N GLU A 14 -8.84 5.65 -10.20
CA GLU A 14 -9.99 6.52 -10.34
C GLU A 14 -10.99 6.25 -9.21
N THR A 15 -11.80 7.24 -8.86
CA THR A 15 -12.70 7.21 -7.71
C THR A 15 -13.55 5.92 -7.66
N ARG A 16 -13.59 5.27 -6.48
CA ARG A 16 -14.29 4.02 -6.16
C ARG A 16 -13.74 2.75 -6.82
N GLN A 17 -12.51 2.75 -7.33
CA GLN A 17 -11.88 1.55 -7.93
C GLN A 17 -11.08 0.70 -6.92
N VAL A 18 -11.47 0.67 -5.64
CA VAL A 18 -10.75 -0.07 -4.58
C VAL A 18 -10.52 -1.53 -4.95
N GLU A 19 -11.49 -2.19 -5.57
CA GLU A 19 -11.37 -3.59 -5.94
C GLU A 19 -10.32 -3.82 -7.04
N LEU A 20 -10.21 -2.91 -8.00
CA LEU A 20 -9.16 -2.98 -9.02
C LEU A 20 -7.77 -2.78 -8.42
N VAL A 21 -7.64 -1.87 -7.44
CA VAL A 21 -6.39 -1.71 -6.69
C VAL A 21 -6.08 -2.99 -5.91
N ARG A 22 -7.08 -3.64 -5.30
CA ARG A 22 -6.88 -4.91 -4.59
C ARG A 22 -6.39 -6.02 -5.51
N GLU A 23 -7.01 -6.18 -6.67
CA GLU A 23 -6.54 -7.14 -7.69
C GLU A 23 -5.12 -6.83 -8.15
N PHE A 24 -4.81 -5.55 -8.42
CA PHE A 24 -3.46 -5.10 -8.74
C PHE A 24 -2.47 -5.47 -7.63
N LEU A 25 -2.83 -5.24 -6.37
CA LEU A 25 -1.99 -5.51 -5.22
C LEU A 25 -1.82 -7.01 -4.93
N LYS A 26 -2.66 -7.91 -5.45
CA LYS A 26 -2.40 -9.36 -5.32
C LYS A 26 -1.07 -9.78 -5.97
N ARG A 27 -0.68 -9.11 -7.06
CA ARG A 27 0.60 -9.33 -7.76
C ARG A 27 1.82 -8.97 -6.90
N THR A 28 1.66 -8.09 -5.90
CA THR A 28 2.76 -7.74 -5.00
C THR A 28 3.35 -8.96 -4.30
N ARG A 29 2.54 -9.99 -4.00
CA ARG A 29 3.03 -11.21 -3.35
C ARG A 29 3.90 -12.09 -4.24
N SER A 30 3.70 -12.04 -5.56
CA SER A 30 4.49 -12.82 -6.52
C SER A 30 5.70 -12.06 -7.06
N GLU A 31 5.60 -10.73 -7.17
CA GLU A 31 6.62 -9.89 -7.83
C GLU A 31 7.54 -9.17 -6.84
N LEU A 32 7.03 -8.74 -5.68
CA LEU A 32 7.83 -8.10 -4.63
C LEU A 32 8.30 -9.12 -3.59
N ARG A 33 9.55 -9.01 -3.15
CA ARG A 33 10.14 -9.95 -2.20
C ARG A 33 9.99 -9.43 -0.78
N MET A 34 9.15 -10.09 0.01
CA MET A 34 8.94 -9.75 1.43
C MET A 34 8.58 -8.27 1.62
N LEU A 35 7.29 -7.95 1.56
CA LEU A 35 6.81 -6.59 1.83
C LEU A 35 7.37 -6.08 3.17
N ARG A 36 7.86 -4.84 3.15
CA ARG A 36 8.55 -4.20 4.26
C ARG A 36 7.78 -3.00 4.80
N LYS A 37 7.37 -2.10 3.91
CA LYS A 37 6.84 -0.79 4.28
C LYS A 37 5.90 -0.24 3.21
N VAL A 38 5.05 0.69 3.61
CA VAL A 38 4.17 1.44 2.72
C VAL A 38 4.38 2.93 2.96
N TYR A 39 4.54 3.68 1.88
CA TYR A 39 4.56 5.14 1.89
C TYR A 39 3.23 5.66 1.37
N VAL A 40 2.56 6.47 2.18
CA VAL A 40 1.27 7.08 1.83
C VAL A 40 1.48 8.58 1.71
N TYR A 41 1.51 9.05 0.47
CA TYR A 41 1.59 10.46 0.13
C TYR A 41 0.17 11.07 0.13
N ARG A 42 0.09 12.35 -0.24
CA ARG A 42 -1.21 13.04 -0.40
C ARG A 42 -2.00 12.50 -1.59
N ASP A 43 -1.32 12.08 -2.66
CA ASP A 43 -1.89 11.75 -3.96
C ASP A 43 -1.45 10.39 -4.51
N ARG A 44 -0.60 9.66 -3.78
CA ARG A 44 -0.14 8.32 -4.20
C ARG A 44 0.22 7.43 -3.00
N VAL A 45 0.34 6.15 -3.28
CA VAL A 45 0.78 5.12 -2.33
C VAL A 45 1.89 4.29 -2.98
N GLN A 46 2.95 4.01 -2.22
CA GLN A 46 4.00 3.09 -2.64
C GLN A 46 4.06 1.92 -1.66
N VAL A 47 4.02 0.70 -2.19
CA VAL A 47 4.17 -0.54 -1.41
C VAL A 47 5.54 -1.12 -1.70
N LEU A 48 6.41 -1.13 -0.69
CA LEU A 48 7.83 -1.42 -0.84
C LEU A 48 8.23 -2.74 -0.19
N ASP A 49 9.16 -3.43 -0.83
CA ASP A 49 9.76 -4.68 -0.37
C ASP A 49 11.08 -4.43 0.42
N VAL A 50 11.76 -5.49 0.86
CA VAL A 50 13.03 -5.35 1.60
C VAL A 50 14.20 -4.83 0.77
N ASN A 51 14.17 -5.02 -0.55
CA ASN A 51 15.21 -4.54 -1.48
C ASN A 51 14.96 -3.08 -1.88
N GLY A 52 13.75 -2.59 -1.64
CA GLY A 52 13.33 -1.24 -1.96
C GLY A 52 12.62 -1.13 -3.29
N ASP A 53 12.33 -2.25 -3.97
CA ASP A 53 11.44 -2.28 -5.13
C ASP A 53 10.01 -2.00 -4.67
N TRP A 54 9.21 -1.38 -5.53
CA TRP A 54 7.86 -0.99 -5.16
C TRP A 54 6.82 -1.09 -6.26
N PHE A 55 5.57 -1.19 -5.82
CA PHE A 55 4.39 -0.93 -6.62
C PHE A 55 3.84 0.44 -6.24
N GLU A 56 3.35 1.20 -7.22
CA GLU A 56 2.79 2.52 -7.00
C GLU A 56 1.31 2.59 -7.40
N VAL A 57 0.49 3.24 -6.57
CA VAL A 57 -0.90 3.56 -6.85
C VAL A 57 -1.03 5.08 -6.84
N ILE A 58 -1.33 5.66 -7.99
CA ILE A 58 -1.39 7.12 -8.22
C ILE A 58 -2.86 7.55 -8.19
N GLY A 59 -3.16 8.73 -7.64
CA GLY A 59 -4.50 9.29 -7.55
C GLY A 59 -5.22 8.99 -6.24
N ILE A 60 -4.54 8.34 -5.28
CA ILE A 60 -5.07 8.02 -3.96
C ILE A 60 -4.00 8.22 -2.90
N GLY A 61 -4.37 8.86 -1.80
CA GLY A 61 -3.44 9.15 -0.71
C GLY A 61 -4.13 9.27 0.64
N TYR A 62 -3.40 9.73 1.64
CA TYR A 62 -3.90 9.78 3.01
C TYR A 62 -5.21 10.57 3.22
N PRO A 63 -5.57 11.61 2.44
CA PRO A 63 -6.86 12.29 2.61
C PRO A 63 -8.08 11.46 2.16
N ASP A 64 -7.87 10.45 1.31
CA ASP A 64 -8.95 9.70 0.68
C ASP A 64 -9.44 8.57 1.60
N PRO A 65 -10.76 8.41 1.84
CA PRO A 65 -11.29 7.33 2.66
C PRO A 65 -10.95 5.92 2.13
N ASP A 66 -10.78 5.78 0.81
CA ASP A 66 -10.47 4.51 0.17
C ASP A 66 -9.03 4.04 0.44
N ILE A 67 -8.20 4.86 1.10
CA ILE A 67 -6.86 4.45 1.52
C ILE A 67 -6.89 3.32 2.56
N ILE A 68 -7.89 3.30 3.44
CA ILE A 68 -8.02 2.30 4.50
C ILE A 68 -8.11 0.88 3.93
N PRO A 69 -9.07 0.56 3.03
CA PRO A 69 -9.19 -0.77 2.46
C PRO A 69 -8.01 -1.17 1.57
N ILE A 70 -7.23 -0.21 1.05
CA ILE A 70 -5.99 -0.47 0.30
C ILE A 70 -4.86 -0.88 1.27
N LEU A 71 -4.68 -0.14 2.37
CA LEU A 71 -3.68 -0.44 3.38
C LEU A 71 -3.95 -1.78 4.09
N ASP A 72 -5.22 -2.11 4.33
CA ASP A 72 -5.64 -3.41 4.85
C ASP A 72 -5.24 -4.55 3.89
N ALA A 73 -5.36 -4.35 2.57
CA ALA A 73 -5.07 -5.38 1.55
C ALA A 73 -3.59 -5.81 1.53
N VAL A 74 -2.68 -4.90 1.89
CA VAL A 74 -1.24 -5.17 2.04
C VAL A 74 -0.82 -5.35 3.50
N ASN A 75 -1.80 -5.57 4.39
CA ASN A 75 -1.59 -5.83 5.82
C ASN A 75 -0.74 -4.77 6.52
N THR A 76 -0.97 -3.51 6.20
CA THR A 76 -0.22 -2.39 6.78
C THR A 76 -0.67 -2.17 8.23
N ALA A 77 0.28 -1.96 9.14
CA ALA A 77 -0.02 -1.51 10.49
C ALA A 77 -0.13 0.02 10.53
N PHE A 78 -1.34 0.54 10.75
CA PHE A 78 -1.61 1.97 10.85
C PHE A 78 -2.77 2.27 11.81
N ASN A 79 -2.89 3.52 12.24
CA ASN A 79 -4.04 3.99 13.03
C ASN A 79 -5.06 4.66 12.10
N ARG A 80 -6.28 4.08 12.06
CA ARG A 80 -7.40 4.55 11.23
C ARG A 80 -7.91 5.95 11.59
N GLU A 81 -7.73 6.39 12.83
CA GLU A 81 -8.14 7.72 13.29
C GLU A 81 -7.17 8.82 12.87
N THR A 82 -5.90 8.46 12.64
CA THR A 82 -4.85 9.42 12.32
C THR A 82 -4.36 9.32 10.89
N ILE A 83 -4.77 8.30 10.14
CA ILE A 83 -4.36 8.12 8.74
C ILE A 83 -4.73 9.33 7.90
N HIS A 84 -5.88 9.97 8.14
CA HIS A 84 -6.31 11.14 7.34
C HIS A 84 -5.74 12.49 7.80
N LYS A 85 -5.04 12.55 8.95
CA LYS A 85 -4.45 13.80 9.43
C LYS A 85 -3.34 14.26 8.49
N GLU A 86 -3.18 15.56 8.28
CA GLU A 86 -2.03 16.06 7.52
C GLU A 86 -0.72 15.73 8.23
N THR A 87 0.37 15.67 7.47
CA THR A 87 1.73 15.48 7.96
C THR A 87 2.62 16.56 7.33
N ALA A 88 3.64 17.01 8.05
CA ALA A 88 4.61 17.97 7.52
C ALA A 88 5.59 17.32 6.52
N GLU A 89 5.77 16.01 6.63
CA GLU A 89 6.56 15.20 5.71
C GLU A 89 5.81 14.95 4.39
N ASP A 90 6.53 14.64 3.32
CA ASP A 90 5.94 14.36 2.00
C ASP A 90 5.02 13.12 2.01
N TYR A 91 5.29 12.18 2.91
CA TYR A 91 4.55 10.94 3.07
C TYR A 91 4.51 10.45 4.52
N LYS A 92 3.54 9.58 4.79
CA LYS A 92 3.48 8.77 6.01
C LYS A 92 4.13 7.42 5.74
N GLU A 93 5.02 7.00 6.63
CA GLU A 93 5.66 5.69 6.57
C GLU A 93 4.97 4.71 7.52
N PHE A 94 4.63 3.53 7.01
CA PHE A 94 4.07 2.44 7.78
C PHE A 94 4.79 1.13 7.50
N LEU A 95 4.81 0.22 8.47
CA LEU A 95 5.32 -1.13 8.29
C LEU A 95 4.20 -2.05 7.78
N THR A 96 4.54 -2.92 6.83
CA THR A 96 3.68 -4.04 6.50
C THR A 96 3.87 -5.13 7.55
N GLY A 97 2.76 -5.64 8.09
CA GLY A 97 2.79 -6.70 9.08
C GLY A 97 3.28 -8.02 8.48
N ARG A 98 4.02 -8.81 9.28
CA ARG A 98 4.34 -10.22 8.98
C ARG A 98 3.13 -11.16 9.06
N ARG A 99 1.97 -10.68 9.51
CA ARG A 99 0.78 -11.51 9.73
C ARG A 99 0.06 -11.75 8.42
N TYR A 100 0.46 -12.77 7.67
CA TYR A 100 -0.42 -13.86 7.20
C TYR A 100 0.43 -14.94 6.49
N THR A 101 0.90 -15.94 7.24
CA THR A 101 0.81 -17.33 6.78
C THR A 101 -0.68 -17.67 6.74
N TRP A 102 -1.15 -18.10 5.58
CA TRP A 102 -2.55 -18.02 5.12
C TRP A 102 -3.51 -18.97 5.85
N ALA A 103 -4.31 -18.45 6.79
CA ALA A 103 -5.41 -19.19 7.41
C ALA A 103 -6.70 -18.35 7.58
N LEU A 104 -6.96 -17.42 6.66
CA LEU A 104 -8.25 -16.71 6.57
C LEU A 104 -8.78 -16.64 5.13
N ASP A 105 -8.37 -17.58 4.28
CA ASP A 105 -9.21 -17.98 3.16
C ASP A 105 -10.10 -19.13 3.68
N ARG A 106 -11.28 -18.77 4.17
CA ARG A 106 -12.37 -19.71 4.39
C ARG A 106 -13.64 -19.10 3.80
N VAL A 107 -14.24 -19.91 2.92
CA VAL A 107 -15.59 -19.87 2.33
C VAL A 107 -15.64 -19.09 0.99
N MET A 108 -15.94 -19.72 -0.16
CA MET A 108 -16.76 -20.93 -0.41
C MET A 108 -16.01 -22.10 -1.05
#